data_AF-A0A933T9C6-F1
#
_entry.id   AF-A0A933T9C6-F1
#
_cell.length_a   1.000
_cell.length_b   1.000
_cell.length_c   1.000
_cell.angle_alpha   90.00
_cell.angle_beta   90.00
_cell.angle_gamma   90.00
#
_symmetry.space_group_name_H-M   'P 1'
#
loop_
_entity.id
_entity.type
_entity.pdbx_description
1 polymer ?
#
loop_
_entity_poly.entity_id
_entity_poly.type
_entity_poly.pdbx_seq_one_letter_code
_entity_poly.pdbx_strand_id
1 'polypeptide(L)'
;MEKLSEKPWDIFISHASEDKDTLVRPVAHALSAFGARVWYDEFTLDVGDSLSCSIDHGLSQSRFGLIVLSPSFFAKAWPEYELRGLTAKELGREKVILPIWHNVSREEVLKYSPPLADKMALNSKDKEPVVIALYILDIIRPDLFSKLHKRAAYLALPKVKKKVSIKKIVSAPIRHKELPLDLIGRIRLIRAALWGGCTHSMDYWLDGFKRDAHPSKEISWWEHVASAYVEYVKITRLKRGQHEHVFNTVFGICSGDSRRQLKKYLDHLPKDAYKVLSDICGYRHPVYDIKEEFPREMDELSPEDTDAMSKIDIRK
;
A
#
# COMPACT_ATOMS: atom_id res chain seq x y z
N MET A 1 17.61 -6.36 14.90
CA MET A 1 16.50 -6.23 13.94
C MET A 1 17.01 -6.67 12.59
N GLU A 2 16.65 -7.88 12.18
CA GLU A 2 17.03 -8.45 10.89
C GLU A 2 16.40 -7.58 9.79
N LYS A 3 17.23 -7.02 8.91
CA LYS A 3 16.72 -6.36 7.69
C LYS A 3 15.86 -7.41 7.00
N LEU A 4 14.56 -7.17 6.86
CA LEU A 4 13.71 -7.90 5.92
C LEU A 4 14.38 -7.71 4.56
N SER A 5 15.19 -8.68 4.15
CA SER A 5 15.74 -8.70 2.80
C SER A 5 14.54 -8.69 1.88
N GLU A 6 14.39 -7.64 1.08
CA GLU A 6 13.34 -7.61 0.08
C GLU A 6 13.61 -8.77 -0.88
N LYS A 7 12.84 -9.84 -0.70
CA LYS A 7 12.94 -11.00 -1.57
C LYS A 7 12.65 -10.54 -3.01
N PRO A 8 13.44 -11.01 -4.00
CA PRO A 8 13.30 -10.57 -5.38
C PRO A 8 11.94 -10.94 -5.98
N TRP A 9 11.31 -12.01 -5.49
CA TRP A 9 10.04 -12.53 -6.00
C TRP A 9 8.93 -12.47 -4.95
N ASP A 10 7.70 -12.21 -5.41
CA ASP A 10 6.53 -12.26 -4.55
C ASP A 10 6.05 -13.71 -4.37
N ILE A 11 6.10 -14.51 -5.44
CA ILE A 11 5.68 -15.92 -5.43
C ILE A 11 6.50 -16.75 -6.42
N PHE A 12 6.84 -17.99 -6.03
CA PHE A 12 7.29 -19.02 -6.98
C PHE A 12 6.20 -20.05 -7.24
N ILE A 13 6.22 -20.71 -8.40
CA ILE A 13 5.23 -21.75 -8.76
C ILE A 13 5.92 -23.08 -9.05
N SER A 14 5.77 -24.02 -8.12
CA SER A 14 6.23 -25.39 -8.27
C SER A 14 5.14 -26.24 -8.92
N HIS A 15 5.50 -26.93 -10.01
CA HIS A 15 4.58 -27.66 -10.85
C HIS A 15 5.24 -28.83 -11.57
N ALA A 16 4.42 -29.77 -12.02
CA ALA A 16 4.85 -30.79 -12.97
C ALA A 16 4.97 -30.18 -14.38
N SER A 17 5.98 -30.59 -15.14
CA SER A 17 6.29 -30.12 -16.50
C SER A 17 5.06 -30.14 -17.44
N GLU A 18 4.18 -31.12 -17.24
CA GLU A 18 2.96 -31.36 -18.01
C GLU A 18 1.87 -30.28 -17.77
N ASP A 19 1.85 -29.63 -16.60
CA ASP A 19 0.84 -28.62 -16.25
C ASP A 19 1.26 -27.20 -16.64
N LYS A 20 2.45 -27.06 -17.22
CA LYS A 20 3.08 -25.77 -17.52
C LYS A 20 2.22 -24.91 -18.44
N ASP A 21 1.79 -25.47 -19.56
CA ASP A 21 1.05 -24.74 -20.59
C ASP A 21 -0.44 -24.66 -20.31
N THR A 22 -0.99 -25.64 -19.59
CA THR A 22 -2.43 -25.74 -19.33
C THR A 22 -2.89 -24.80 -18.21
N LEU A 23 -2.08 -24.63 -17.16
CA LEU A 23 -2.46 -23.83 -15.98
C LEU A 23 -1.39 -22.81 -15.58
N VAL A 24 -0.13 -23.25 -15.45
CA VAL A 24 0.91 -22.47 -14.75
C VAL A 24 1.25 -21.19 -15.50
N ARG A 25 1.53 -21.29 -16.81
CA ARG A 25 1.86 -20.15 -17.66
C ARG A 25 0.70 -19.14 -17.72
N PRO A 26 -0.57 -19.53 -17.97
CA PRO A 26 -1.70 -18.60 -17.87
C PRO A 26 -1.82 -17.89 -16.52
N VAL A 27 -1.67 -18.60 -15.39
CA VAL A 27 -1.76 -18.01 -14.05
C VAL A 27 -0.58 -17.06 -13.78
N ALA A 28 0.64 -17.46 -14.15
CA ALA A 28 1.85 -16.66 -13.98
C ALA A 28 1.80 -15.36 -14.81
N HIS A 29 1.30 -15.43 -16.04
CA HIS A 29 1.10 -14.27 -16.89
C HIS A 29 0.05 -13.32 -16.32
N ALA A 30 -1.06 -13.84 -15.80
CA ALA A 30 -2.10 -13.02 -15.17
C ALA A 30 -1.58 -12.32 -13.91
N LEU A 31 -0.87 -13.03 -13.03
CA LEU A 31 -0.24 -12.45 -11.84
C LEU A 31 0.79 -11.37 -12.19
N SER A 32 1.63 -11.62 -13.20
CA SER A 32 2.59 -10.64 -13.71
C SER A 32 1.90 -9.40 -14.30
N ALA A 33 0.80 -9.58 -15.04
CA ALA A 33 0.00 -8.49 -15.58
C ALA A 33 -0.65 -7.63 -14.47
N PHE A 34 -0.92 -8.21 -13.30
CA PHE A 34 -1.36 -7.47 -12.11
C PHE A 34 -0.22 -6.79 -11.34
N GLY A 35 1.03 -6.98 -11.75
CA GLY A 35 2.22 -6.37 -11.16
C GLY A 35 2.87 -7.17 -10.03
N ALA A 36 2.50 -8.44 -9.84
CA ALA A 36 3.21 -9.34 -8.94
C ALA A 36 4.48 -9.88 -9.62
N ARG A 37 5.55 -10.07 -8.84
CA ARG A 37 6.81 -10.68 -9.34
C ARG A 37 6.71 -12.20 -9.19
N VAL A 38 6.65 -12.92 -10.32
CA VAL A 38 6.43 -14.37 -10.36
C VAL A 38 7.63 -15.10 -10.96
N TRP A 39 8.03 -16.21 -10.35
CA TRP A 39 9.09 -17.09 -10.84
C TRP A 39 8.59 -18.53 -10.97
N TYR A 40 8.59 -19.10 -12.17
CA TYR A 40 7.97 -20.42 -12.40
C TYR A 40 8.77 -21.35 -13.33
N ASP A 41 9.52 -20.84 -14.30
CA ASP A 41 10.21 -21.70 -15.29
C ASP A 41 11.27 -22.63 -14.65
N GLU A 42 11.98 -22.18 -13.61
CA GLU A 42 13.03 -22.95 -12.92
C GLU A 42 12.49 -23.97 -11.89
N PHE A 43 11.18 -23.97 -11.60
CA PHE A 43 10.55 -24.89 -10.65
C PHE A 43 9.72 -25.97 -11.33
N THR A 44 10.15 -26.35 -12.53
CA THR A 44 9.65 -27.51 -13.25
C THR A 44 10.22 -28.77 -12.59
N LEU A 45 9.35 -29.64 -12.07
CA LEU A 45 9.76 -30.85 -11.36
C LEU A 45 9.80 -32.06 -12.30
N ASP A 46 10.89 -32.81 -12.28
CA ASP A 46 11.07 -34.07 -13.00
C ASP A 46 11.28 -35.27 -12.05
N VAL A 47 11.22 -36.48 -12.61
CA VAL A 47 11.36 -37.72 -11.83
C VAL A 47 12.78 -37.81 -11.28
N GLY A 48 12.90 -37.93 -9.96
CA GLY A 48 14.18 -38.00 -9.25
C GLY A 48 14.60 -36.68 -8.58
N ASP A 49 13.89 -35.58 -8.83
CA ASP A 49 14.08 -34.34 -8.07
C ASP A 49 13.67 -34.50 -6.60
N SER A 50 14.14 -33.59 -5.75
CA SER A 50 13.64 -33.46 -4.37
C SER A 50 12.70 -32.27 -4.26
N LEU A 51 11.43 -32.55 -3.93
CA LEU A 51 10.41 -31.52 -3.75
C LEU A 51 10.77 -30.57 -2.60
N SER A 52 11.33 -31.12 -1.51
CA SER A 52 11.72 -30.35 -0.34
C SER A 52 12.80 -29.32 -0.66
N CYS A 53 13.84 -29.71 -1.40
CA CYS A 53 14.92 -28.82 -1.83
C CYS A 53 14.42 -27.75 -2.79
N SER A 54 13.58 -28.11 -3.76
CA SER A 54 12.97 -27.16 -4.70
C SER A 54 12.20 -26.07 -3.95
N ILE A 55 11.44 -26.44 -2.92
CA ILE A 55 10.68 -25.50 -2.10
C ILE A 55 11.57 -24.63 -1.23
N ASP A 56 12.62 -25.18 -0.62
CA ASP A 56 13.58 -24.37 0.14
C ASP A 56 14.27 -23.34 -0.74
N HIS A 57 14.64 -23.73 -1.96
CA HIS A 57 15.19 -22.81 -2.93
C HIS A 57 14.19 -21.71 -3.30
N GLY A 58 12.95 -22.06 -3.64
CA GLY A 58 11.89 -21.10 -3.95
C GLY A 58 11.60 -20.14 -2.81
N LEU A 59 11.50 -20.65 -1.57
CA LEU A 59 11.26 -19.86 -0.37
C LEU A 59 12.45 -18.98 0.03
N SER A 60 13.68 -19.33 -0.37
CA SER A 60 14.84 -18.46 -0.12
C SER A 60 14.76 -17.15 -0.92
N GLN A 61 14.15 -17.19 -2.12
CA GLN A 61 14.06 -16.03 -3.02
C GLN A 61 12.66 -15.43 -3.15
N SER A 62 11.63 -16.10 -2.63
CA SER A 62 10.23 -15.69 -2.77
C SER A 62 9.51 -15.58 -1.43
N ARG A 63 8.52 -14.69 -1.37
CA ARG A 63 7.69 -14.51 -0.15
C ARG A 63 6.72 -15.66 0.05
N PHE A 64 6.13 -16.17 -1.02
CA PHE A 64 5.18 -17.29 -1.02
C PHE A 64 5.58 -18.37 -2.03
N GLY A 65 5.07 -19.59 -1.85
CA GLY A 65 5.20 -20.68 -2.81
C GLY A 65 3.84 -21.23 -3.21
N LEU A 66 3.55 -21.29 -4.51
CA LEU A 66 2.38 -21.96 -5.07
C LEU A 66 2.77 -23.38 -5.46
N ILE A 67 2.00 -24.38 -5.03
CA ILE A 67 2.22 -25.78 -5.41
C ILE A 67 1.02 -26.28 -6.17
N VAL A 68 1.23 -26.71 -7.41
CA VAL A 68 0.19 -27.30 -8.26
C VAL A 68 0.12 -28.80 -8.01
N LEU A 69 -0.94 -29.23 -7.33
CA LEU A 69 -1.26 -30.63 -7.06
C LEU A 69 -2.18 -31.13 -8.18
N SER A 70 -1.61 -31.89 -9.11
CA SER A 70 -2.27 -32.45 -10.29
C SER A 70 -2.05 -33.97 -10.39
N PRO A 71 -2.75 -34.68 -11.30
CA PRO A 71 -2.44 -36.08 -11.57
C PRO A 71 -0.97 -36.28 -11.98
N SER A 72 -0.42 -35.36 -12.80
CA SER A 72 0.99 -35.37 -13.24
C SER A 72 1.96 -35.17 -12.07
N PHE A 73 1.60 -34.31 -11.11
CA PHE A 73 2.38 -34.13 -9.88
C PHE A 73 2.43 -35.41 -9.05
N PHE A 74 1.29 -36.08 -8.85
CA PHE A 74 1.23 -37.32 -8.07
C PHE A 74 1.84 -38.53 -8.79
N ALA A 75 1.88 -38.52 -10.14
CA ALA A 75 2.51 -39.57 -10.93
C ALA A 75 4.04 -39.67 -10.73
N LYS A 76 4.70 -38.58 -10.28
CA LYS A 76 6.15 -38.55 -10.01
C LYS A 76 6.55 -39.31 -8.72
N ALA A 77 5.59 -39.92 -8.01
CA ALA A 77 5.80 -40.85 -6.90
C ALA A 77 6.70 -40.30 -5.76
N TRP A 78 6.38 -39.10 -5.27
CA TRP A 78 7.10 -38.45 -4.17
C TRP A 78 7.11 -39.31 -2.90
N PRO A 79 8.26 -39.42 -2.21
CA PRO A 79 8.31 -40.07 -0.90
C PRO A 79 7.40 -39.38 0.11
N GLU A 80 6.76 -40.16 0.98
CA GLU A 80 5.78 -39.65 1.96
C GLU A 80 6.38 -38.57 2.87
N TYR A 81 7.66 -38.69 3.24
CA TYR A 81 8.35 -37.70 4.07
C TYR A 81 8.50 -36.33 3.37
N GLU A 82 8.64 -36.30 2.03
CA GLU A 82 8.71 -35.04 1.28
C GLU A 82 7.35 -34.35 1.25
N LEU A 83 6.27 -35.11 1.05
CA LEU A 83 4.90 -34.59 1.09
C LEU A 83 4.54 -34.07 2.49
N ARG A 84 4.96 -34.75 3.56
CA ARG A 84 4.82 -34.26 4.94
C ARG A 84 5.65 -33.00 5.20
N GLY A 85 6.78 -32.84 4.51
CA GLY A 85 7.62 -31.63 4.57
C GLY A 85 6.88 -30.37 4.14
N LEU A 86 5.94 -30.48 3.19
CA LEU A 86 5.08 -29.37 2.75
C LEU A 86 4.19 -28.83 3.87
N THR A 87 3.69 -29.72 4.71
CA THR A 87 2.82 -29.41 5.84
C THR A 87 3.64 -28.92 7.04
N ALA A 88 4.76 -29.57 7.32
CA ALA A 88 5.63 -29.24 8.44
C ALA A 88 6.26 -27.84 8.35
N LYS A 89 6.58 -27.36 7.14
CA LYS A 89 7.16 -26.02 6.92
C LYS A 89 6.23 -24.85 7.26
N GLU A 90 4.97 -25.12 7.58
CA GLU A 90 3.98 -24.14 8.04
C GLU A 90 3.68 -24.20 9.54
N LEU A 91 4.13 -25.25 10.25
CA LEU A 91 4.00 -25.31 11.70
C LEU A 91 4.92 -24.26 12.33
N GLY A 92 4.34 -23.12 12.71
CA GLY A 92 5.03 -22.01 13.39
C GLY A 92 5.36 -20.80 12.52
N ARG A 93 4.97 -20.78 11.24
CA ARG A 93 5.09 -19.61 10.35
C ARG A 93 3.72 -19.21 9.78
N GLU A 94 3.56 -17.95 9.38
CA GLU A 94 2.41 -17.49 8.58
C GLU A 94 2.25 -18.37 7.31
N LYS A 95 1.05 -18.43 6.72
CA LYS A 95 0.73 -19.29 5.56
C LYS A 95 1.61 -18.98 4.34
N VAL A 96 2.76 -19.65 4.19
CA VAL A 96 3.73 -19.37 3.12
C VAL A 96 3.50 -20.22 1.88
N ILE A 97 2.88 -21.40 2.01
CA ILE A 97 2.68 -22.36 0.91
C ILE A 97 1.19 -22.42 0.55
N LEU A 98 0.89 -22.18 -0.72
CA LEU A 98 -0.45 -22.11 -1.27
C LEU A 98 -0.68 -23.32 -2.20
N PRO A 99 -1.45 -24.35 -1.78
CA PRO A 99 -1.77 -25.47 -2.65
C PRO A 99 -2.89 -25.11 -3.63
N ILE A 100 -2.74 -25.50 -4.89
CA ILE A 100 -3.80 -25.55 -5.90
C ILE A 100 -4.10 -26.99 -6.24
N TRP A 101 -5.38 -27.36 -6.24
CA TRP A 101 -5.84 -28.64 -6.79
C TRP A 101 -6.19 -28.44 -8.26
N HIS A 102 -5.44 -29.10 -9.15
CA HIS A 102 -5.65 -29.07 -10.57
C HIS A 102 -6.10 -30.43 -11.08
N ASN A 103 -7.34 -30.54 -11.56
CA ASN A 103 -7.90 -31.80 -12.09
C ASN A 103 -7.79 -32.99 -11.13
N VAL A 104 -7.83 -32.74 -9.81
CA VAL A 104 -7.85 -33.77 -8.76
C VAL A 104 -9.03 -33.57 -7.83
N SER A 105 -9.58 -34.68 -7.35
CA SER A 105 -10.62 -34.73 -6.33
C SER A 105 -10.03 -34.77 -4.92
N ARG A 106 -10.83 -34.42 -3.90
CA ARG A 106 -10.39 -34.50 -2.51
C ARG A 106 -10.06 -35.95 -2.13
N GLU A 107 -10.82 -36.92 -2.64
CA GLU A 107 -10.63 -38.34 -2.39
C GLU A 107 -9.30 -38.85 -2.94
N GLU A 108 -8.88 -38.36 -4.11
CA GLU A 108 -7.56 -38.68 -4.68
C GLU A 108 -6.44 -38.08 -3.82
N VAL A 109 -6.54 -36.80 -3.46
CA VAL A 109 -5.54 -36.16 -2.59
C VAL A 109 -5.45 -36.85 -1.23
N LEU A 110 -6.58 -37.26 -0.64
CA LEU A 110 -6.62 -38.01 0.61
C LEU A 110 -5.89 -39.35 0.52
N LYS A 111 -6.02 -40.07 -0.60
CA LYS A 111 -5.34 -41.35 -0.84
C LYS A 111 -3.82 -41.19 -0.94
N TYR A 112 -3.35 -40.10 -1.54
CA TYR A 112 -1.91 -39.81 -1.64
C TYR A 112 -1.33 -39.25 -0.34
N SER A 113 -2.02 -38.28 0.28
CA SER A 113 -1.54 -37.61 1.49
C SER A 113 -2.70 -36.98 2.28
N PRO A 114 -3.16 -37.64 3.36
CA PRO A 114 -4.18 -37.07 4.23
C PRO A 114 -3.85 -35.66 4.76
N PRO A 115 -2.60 -35.36 5.18
CA PRO A 115 -2.24 -34.01 5.65
C PRO A 115 -2.41 -32.90 4.59
N LEU A 116 -2.27 -33.23 3.30
CA LEU A 116 -2.45 -32.25 2.22
C LEU A 116 -3.93 -32.03 1.90
N ALA A 117 -4.76 -33.06 2.06
CA ALA A 117 -6.19 -32.97 1.81
C ALA A 117 -6.96 -32.15 2.87
N ASP A 118 -6.41 -32.06 4.08
CA ASP A 118 -6.97 -31.25 5.17
C ASP A 118 -6.59 -29.76 5.06
N LYS A 119 -5.70 -29.40 4.11
CA LYS A 119 -5.39 -28.00 3.82
C LYS A 119 -6.46 -27.36 2.93
N MET A 120 -6.78 -26.10 3.22
CA MET A 120 -7.55 -25.27 2.28
C MET A 120 -6.71 -25.01 1.02
N ALA A 121 -7.16 -25.57 -0.10
CA ALA A 121 -6.55 -25.39 -1.41
C ALA A 121 -7.52 -24.69 -2.36
N LEU A 122 -6.96 -23.91 -3.31
CA LEU A 122 -7.75 -23.37 -4.41
C LEU A 122 -8.00 -24.48 -5.42
N ASN A 123 -9.27 -24.74 -5.75
CA ASN A 123 -9.61 -25.66 -6.82
C ASN A 123 -9.67 -24.92 -8.16
N SER A 124 -8.91 -25.42 -9.16
CA SER A 124 -8.90 -24.87 -10.52
C SER A 124 -10.10 -25.35 -11.35
N LYS A 125 -10.76 -26.44 -10.94
CA LYS A 125 -11.99 -26.92 -11.58
C LYS A 125 -13.02 -25.79 -11.47
N ASP A 126 -13.52 -25.35 -12.62
CA ASP A 126 -14.51 -24.27 -12.78
C ASP A 126 -14.00 -22.83 -12.59
N LYS A 127 -12.69 -22.58 -12.63
CA LYS A 127 -12.15 -21.21 -12.60
C LYS A 127 -11.23 -20.92 -13.76
N GLU A 128 -11.44 -19.78 -14.40
CA GLU A 128 -10.48 -19.25 -15.35
C GLU A 128 -9.15 -18.91 -14.66
N PRO A 129 -8.00 -19.06 -15.34
CA PRO A 129 -6.68 -18.74 -14.79
C PRO A 129 -6.57 -17.33 -14.20
N VAL A 130 -7.26 -16.35 -14.80
CA VAL A 130 -7.29 -14.96 -14.32
C VAL A 130 -7.97 -14.85 -12.96
N VAL A 131 -9.06 -15.59 -12.74
CA VAL A 131 -9.78 -15.63 -11.47
C VAL A 131 -8.91 -16.29 -10.39
N ILE A 132 -8.22 -17.38 -10.74
CA ILE A 132 -7.25 -18.03 -9.84
C ILE A 132 -6.15 -17.04 -9.44
N ALA A 133 -5.59 -16.31 -10.40
CA ALA A 133 -4.58 -15.28 -10.15
C ALA A 133 -5.09 -14.18 -9.21
N LEU A 134 -6.35 -13.76 -9.32
CA LEU A 134 -6.94 -12.76 -8.39
C LEU A 134 -7.02 -13.28 -6.95
N TYR A 135 -7.44 -14.53 -6.75
CA TYR A 135 -7.46 -15.15 -5.41
C TYR A 135 -6.07 -15.25 -4.80
N ILE A 136 -5.07 -15.62 -5.60
CA ILE A 136 -3.67 -15.67 -5.16
C ILE A 136 -3.18 -14.26 -4.82
N LEU A 137 -3.48 -13.27 -5.67
CA LEU A 137 -3.05 -11.88 -5.51
C LEU A 137 -3.54 -11.25 -4.20
N ASP A 138 -4.78 -11.54 -3.80
CA ASP A 138 -5.34 -11.08 -2.52
C ASP A 138 -4.50 -11.53 -1.33
N ILE A 139 -3.97 -12.76 -1.39
CA ILE A 139 -3.12 -13.32 -0.34
C ILE A 139 -1.70 -12.72 -0.39
N ILE A 140 -1.06 -12.70 -1.57
CA ILE A 140 0.38 -12.36 -1.66
C ILE A 140 0.66 -10.86 -1.71
N ARG A 141 -0.27 -10.07 -2.27
CA ARG A 141 -0.17 -8.63 -2.54
C ARG A 141 -1.56 -7.96 -2.38
N PRO A 142 -2.11 -7.93 -1.16
CA PRO A 142 -3.42 -7.31 -0.88
C PRO A 142 -3.46 -5.81 -1.26
N ASP A 143 -2.30 -5.15 -1.30
CA ASP A 143 -2.15 -3.77 -1.76
C ASP A 143 -2.45 -3.62 -3.27
N LEU A 144 -1.99 -4.56 -4.10
CA LEU A 144 -2.27 -4.59 -5.55
C LEU A 144 -3.71 -4.99 -5.81
N PHE A 145 -4.20 -6.02 -5.11
CA PHE A 145 -5.59 -6.47 -5.20
C PHE A 145 -6.58 -5.33 -4.88
N SER A 146 -6.31 -4.57 -3.80
CA SER A 146 -7.10 -3.41 -3.42
C SER A 146 -7.09 -2.31 -4.49
N LYS A 147 -5.95 -2.06 -5.13
CA LYS A 147 -5.82 -1.06 -6.22
C LYS A 147 -6.62 -1.49 -7.45
N LEU A 148 -6.55 -2.77 -7.82
CA LEU A 148 -7.33 -3.33 -8.94
C LEU A 148 -8.83 -3.21 -8.69
N HIS A 149 -9.30 -3.60 -7.50
CA HIS A 149 -10.71 -3.46 -7.12
C HIS A 149 -11.20 -2.01 -7.20
N LYS A 150 -10.42 -1.06 -6.65
CA LYS A 150 -10.73 0.37 -6.75
C LYS A 150 -10.83 0.84 -8.19
N ARG A 151 -9.90 0.41 -9.06
CA ARG A 151 -9.90 0.78 -10.48
C ARG A 151 -11.12 0.18 -11.20
N ALA A 152 -11.44 -1.08 -10.95
CA ALA A 152 -12.60 -1.74 -11.54
C ALA A 152 -13.90 -1.03 -11.13
N ALA A 153 -14.06 -0.73 -9.84
CA ALA A 153 -15.19 0.04 -9.33
C ALA A 153 -15.28 1.42 -10.00
N TYR A 154 -14.15 2.14 -10.12
CA TYR A 154 -14.09 3.43 -10.80
C TYR A 154 -14.50 3.33 -12.28
N LEU A 155 -14.05 2.31 -13.00
CA LEU A 155 -14.42 2.10 -14.41
C LEU A 155 -15.90 1.73 -14.58
N ALA A 156 -16.48 1.06 -13.59
CA ALA A 156 -17.90 0.74 -13.55
C ALA A 156 -18.80 1.93 -13.17
N LEU A 157 -18.23 3.02 -12.62
CA LEU A 157 -19.01 4.20 -12.29
C LEU A 157 -19.60 4.84 -13.55
N PRO A 158 -20.87 5.27 -13.52
CA PRO A 158 -21.47 6.00 -14.62
C PRO A 158 -20.66 7.27 -14.90
N LYS A 159 -20.16 7.45 -16.13
CA LYS A 159 -19.38 8.63 -16.53
C LYS A 159 -20.21 9.92 -16.64
N VAL A 160 -21.42 9.94 -16.08
CA VAL A 160 -22.34 11.08 -16.14
C VAL A 160 -21.80 12.19 -15.25
N LYS A 161 -21.05 13.12 -15.86
CA LYS A 161 -20.58 14.34 -15.19
C LYS A 161 -21.72 15.33 -15.08
N LYS A 162 -22.55 15.21 -14.04
CA LYS A 162 -23.53 16.25 -13.71
C LYS A 162 -22.80 17.46 -13.15
N LYS A 163 -22.86 18.61 -13.83
CA LYS A 163 -22.40 19.88 -13.25
C LYS A 163 -23.37 20.26 -12.14
N VAL A 164 -22.87 20.28 -10.91
CA VAL A 164 -23.63 20.70 -9.73
C VAL A 164 -23.10 22.05 -9.28
N SER A 165 -24.00 22.99 -8.98
CA SER A 165 -23.60 24.26 -8.38
C SER A 165 -22.98 24.01 -7.01
N ILE A 166 -21.87 24.68 -6.69
CA ILE A 166 -21.18 24.54 -5.40
C ILE A 166 -22.14 24.78 -4.22
N LYS A 167 -23.10 25.71 -4.37
CA LYS A 167 -24.13 26.01 -3.35
C LYS A 167 -25.06 24.83 -3.04
N LYS A 168 -25.13 23.83 -3.92
CA LYS A 168 -25.96 22.62 -3.77
C LYS A 168 -25.18 21.43 -3.19
N ILE A 169 -23.88 21.59 -2.97
CA ILE A 169 -23.06 20.54 -2.35
C ILE A 169 -23.37 20.55 -0.85
N VAL A 170 -23.86 19.44 -0.35
CA VAL A 170 -24.11 19.23 1.08
C VAL A 170 -22.88 18.57 1.69
N SER A 171 -22.53 18.95 2.92
CA SER A 171 -21.48 18.27 3.67
C SER A 171 -21.80 16.79 3.82
N ALA A 172 -20.79 15.93 3.64
CA ALA A 172 -20.92 14.50 3.87
C ALA A 172 -21.44 14.22 5.29
N PRO A 173 -22.27 13.19 5.52
CA PRO A 173 -22.77 12.88 6.85
C PRO A 173 -21.63 12.55 7.82
N ILE A 174 -21.84 12.80 9.11
CA ILE A 174 -20.92 12.34 10.16
C ILE A 174 -20.96 10.81 10.19
N ARG A 175 -19.82 10.17 9.97
CA ARG A 175 -19.66 8.70 9.97
C ARG A 175 -19.12 8.20 11.31
N HIS A 176 -18.30 9.03 11.95
CA HIS A 176 -17.66 8.75 13.23
C HIS A 176 -18.14 9.78 14.24
N LYS A 177 -18.94 9.33 15.24
CA LYS A 177 -19.39 10.23 16.32
C LYS A 177 -18.18 10.82 17.07
N GLU A 178 -17.20 9.97 17.33
CA GLU A 178 -15.94 10.29 17.99
C GLU A 178 -14.77 9.67 17.24
N LEU A 179 -13.60 10.29 17.38
CA LEU A 179 -12.34 9.78 16.85
C LEU A 179 -11.49 9.22 18.01
N PRO A 180 -10.77 8.11 17.82
CA PRO A 180 -9.80 7.63 18.79
C PRO A 180 -8.76 8.69 19.18
N LEU A 181 -8.30 8.65 20.43
CA LEU A 181 -7.37 9.65 20.99
C LEU A 181 -6.04 9.74 20.24
N ASP A 182 -5.53 8.62 19.73
CA ASP A 182 -4.32 8.57 18.91
C ASP A 182 -4.50 9.36 17.61
N LEU A 183 -5.66 9.24 16.95
CA LEU A 183 -5.98 10.00 15.75
C LEU A 183 -6.10 11.50 16.07
N ILE A 184 -6.76 11.85 17.18
CA ILE A 184 -6.86 13.25 17.63
C ILE A 184 -5.47 13.86 17.86
N GLY A 185 -4.56 13.11 18.49
CA GLY A 185 -3.17 13.53 18.69
C GLY A 185 -2.44 13.82 17.38
N ARG A 186 -2.59 12.94 16.39
CA ARG A 186 -2.01 13.11 15.04
C ARG A 186 -2.59 14.33 14.32
N ILE A 187 -3.91 14.51 14.39
CA ILE A 187 -4.60 15.69 13.81
C ILE A 187 -4.07 16.99 14.43
N ARG A 188 -3.84 17.01 15.75
CA ARG A 188 -3.29 18.18 16.43
C ARG A 188 -1.90 18.54 15.89
N LEU A 189 -1.05 17.55 15.65
CA LEU A 189 0.30 17.75 15.08
C LEU A 189 0.23 18.28 13.65
N ILE A 190 -0.62 17.68 12.80
CA ILE A 190 -0.84 18.12 11.41
C ILE A 190 -1.29 19.59 11.39
N ARG A 191 -2.28 19.96 12.21
CA ARG A 191 -2.79 21.34 12.31
C ARG A 191 -1.69 22.31 12.72
N ALA A 192 -0.87 21.94 13.70
CA ALA A 192 0.24 22.77 14.16
C ALA A 192 1.32 22.95 13.06
N ALA A 193 1.69 21.86 12.38
CA ALA A 193 2.65 21.87 11.29
C ALA A 193 2.21 22.77 10.12
N LEU A 194 0.91 22.77 9.81
CA LEU A 194 0.35 23.52 8.69
C LEU A 194 -0.08 24.95 9.02
N TRP A 195 0.15 25.44 10.24
CA TRP A 195 -0.37 26.73 10.71
C TRP A 195 -0.02 27.93 9.81
N GLY A 196 1.15 27.93 9.18
CA GLY A 196 1.55 29.02 8.27
C GLY A 196 0.76 29.08 6.96
N GLY A 197 0.18 27.96 6.50
CA GLY A 197 -0.49 27.86 5.20
C GLY A 197 -1.95 27.43 5.24
N CYS A 198 -2.42 26.85 6.35
CA CYS A 198 -3.79 26.39 6.54
C CYS A 198 -4.26 26.64 8.00
N THR A 199 -5.05 27.69 8.21
CA THR A 199 -5.37 28.26 9.52
C THR A 199 -6.76 27.90 10.06
N HIS A 200 -7.17 26.64 9.92
CA HIS A 200 -8.46 26.18 10.45
C HIS A 200 -8.44 25.82 11.95
N SER A 201 -9.59 25.95 12.60
CA SER A 201 -9.78 25.58 14.02
C SER A 201 -9.66 24.07 14.23
N MET A 202 -9.36 23.63 15.45
CA MET A 202 -9.34 22.19 15.77
C MET A 202 -10.70 21.53 15.48
N ASP A 203 -11.81 22.21 15.77
CA ASP A 203 -13.16 21.73 15.49
C ASP A 203 -13.39 21.50 14.00
N TYR A 204 -12.88 22.39 13.12
CA TYR A 204 -12.96 22.20 11.67
C TYR A 204 -12.25 20.91 11.23
N TRP A 205 -11.03 20.68 11.73
CA TRP A 205 -10.27 19.47 11.40
C TRP A 205 -10.96 18.21 11.91
N LEU A 206 -11.42 18.21 13.17
CA LEU A 206 -12.13 17.08 13.75
C LEU A 206 -13.44 16.79 13.02
N ASP A 207 -14.23 17.82 12.66
CA ASP A 207 -15.47 17.65 11.90
C ASP A 207 -15.21 17.04 10.51
N GLY A 208 -14.17 17.50 9.79
CA GLY A 208 -13.75 16.93 8.51
C GLY A 208 -13.44 15.44 8.63
N PHE A 209 -12.52 15.07 9.54
CA PHE A 209 -12.11 13.68 9.72
C PHE A 209 -13.24 12.77 10.22
N LYS A 210 -14.22 13.29 10.96
CA LYS A 210 -15.40 12.51 11.38
C LYS A 210 -16.32 12.13 10.22
N ARG A 211 -16.22 12.81 9.07
CA ARG A 211 -17.04 12.57 7.87
C ARG A 211 -16.36 11.64 6.86
N ASP A 212 -15.06 11.41 7.01
CA ASP A 212 -14.29 10.50 6.16
C ASP A 212 -14.70 9.05 6.37
N ALA A 213 -14.65 8.25 5.30
CA ALA A 213 -14.96 6.81 5.39
C ALA A 213 -13.86 6.03 6.14
N HIS A 214 -12.62 6.51 6.07
CA HIS A 214 -11.46 5.90 6.71
C HIS A 214 -10.52 6.99 7.28
N PRO A 215 -10.84 7.55 8.45
CA PRO A 215 -10.11 8.71 9.00
C PRO A 215 -8.62 8.45 9.15
N SER A 216 -8.21 7.24 9.57
CA SER A 216 -6.79 6.89 9.73
C SER A 216 -5.99 6.96 8.41
N LYS A 217 -6.62 6.65 7.27
CA LYS A 217 -5.99 6.75 5.94
C LYS A 217 -5.87 8.20 5.50
N GLU A 218 -6.92 8.99 5.72
CA GLU A 218 -6.89 10.42 5.40
C GLU A 218 -5.88 11.18 6.26
N ILE A 219 -5.82 10.88 7.56
CA ILE A 219 -4.80 11.43 8.47
C ILE A 219 -3.40 11.08 7.98
N SER A 220 -3.16 9.84 7.55
CA SER A 220 -1.85 9.44 6.98
C SER A 220 -1.49 10.23 5.72
N TRP A 221 -2.47 10.57 4.88
CA TRP A 221 -2.25 11.42 3.71
C TRP A 221 -1.94 12.87 4.13
N TRP A 222 -2.65 13.42 5.11
CA TRP A 222 -2.41 14.75 5.64
C TRP A 222 -1.07 14.87 6.39
N GLU A 223 -0.58 13.79 7.03
CA GLU A 223 0.77 13.73 7.59
C GLU A 223 1.83 13.88 6.50
N HIS A 224 1.64 13.25 5.35
CA HIS A 224 2.54 13.41 4.21
C HIS A 224 2.54 14.86 3.70
N VAL A 225 1.37 15.47 3.54
CA VAL A 225 1.23 16.89 3.17
C VAL A 225 1.92 17.81 4.19
N ALA A 226 1.69 17.57 5.48
CA ALA A 226 2.30 18.35 6.56
C ALA A 226 3.83 18.19 6.59
N SER A 227 4.34 16.96 6.42
CA SER A 227 5.77 16.68 6.35
C SER A 227 6.42 17.42 5.19
N ALA A 228 5.85 17.31 3.98
CA ALA A 228 6.38 17.97 2.79
C ALA A 228 6.37 19.50 2.91
N TYR A 229 5.30 20.06 3.49
CA TYR A 229 5.21 21.48 3.78
C TYR A 229 6.30 21.93 4.77
N VAL A 230 6.46 21.23 5.90
CA VAL A 230 7.46 21.58 6.93
C VAL A 230 8.87 21.48 6.37
N GLU A 231 9.20 20.40 5.66
CA GLU A 231 10.51 20.20 5.05
C GLU A 231 10.88 21.36 4.12
N TYR A 232 9.97 21.74 3.21
CA TYR A 232 10.21 22.85 2.29
C TYR A 232 10.37 24.20 3.00
N VAL A 233 9.52 24.47 4.00
CA VAL A 233 9.57 25.70 4.80
C VAL A 233 10.86 25.79 5.62
N LYS A 234 11.43 24.65 6.04
CA LYS A 234 12.69 24.62 6.81
C LYS A 234 13.92 24.88 5.94
N ILE A 235 13.94 24.38 4.70
CA ILE A 235 15.06 24.59 3.79
C ILE A 235 15.00 25.91 3.01
N THR A 236 13.84 26.58 3.01
CA THR A 236 13.62 27.80 2.22
C THR A 236 13.24 28.96 3.12
N ARG A 237 13.93 30.11 2.97
CA ARG A 237 13.49 31.35 3.63
C ARG A 237 12.26 31.92 2.92
N LEU A 238 11.13 31.96 3.60
CA LEU A 238 9.84 32.40 3.06
C LEU A 238 9.31 33.63 3.80
N LYS A 239 8.59 34.50 3.08
CA LYS A 239 7.78 35.57 3.66
C LYS A 239 6.45 35.01 4.16
N ARG A 240 5.82 35.67 5.14
CA ARG A 240 4.51 35.27 5.72
C ARG A 240 3.45 34.93 4.66
N GLY A 241 3.31 35.74 3.61
CA GLY A 241 2.35 35.50 2.52
C GLY A 241 2.69 34.34 1.58
N GLN A 242 3.92 33.83 1.59
CA GLN A 242 4.34 32.72 0.73
C GLN A 242 3.96 31.35 1.29
N HIS A 243 3.72 31.25 2.60
CA HIS A 243 3.36 29.97 3.24
C HIS A 243 2.06 29.39 2.68
N GLU A 244 1.05 30.21 2.44
CA GLU A 244 -0.20 29.78 1.79
C GLU A 244 0.05 29.24 0.37
N HIS A 245 0.94 29.88 -0.40
CA HIS A 245 1.30 29.41 -1.74
C HIS A 245 2.09 28.09 -1.72
N VAL A 246 2.99 27.91 -0.75
CA VAL A 246 3.66 26.62 -0.53
C VAL A 246 2.63 25.54 -0.19
N PHE A 247 1.75 25.79 0.78
CA PHE A 247 0.71 24.84 1.19
C PHE A 247 -0.15 24.41 0.00
N ASN A 248 -0.69 25.37 -0.76
CA ASN A 248 -1.51 25.08 -1.93
C ASN A 248 -0.75 24.31 -3.02
N THR A 249 0.54 24.60 -3.19
CA THR A 249 1.39 23.88 -4.15
C THR A 249 1.64 22.44 -3.71
N VAL A 250 1.99 22.21 -2.43
CA VAL A 250 2.16 20.87 -1.85
C VAL A 250 0.87 20.07 -1.97
N PHE A 251 -0.26 20.64 -1.51
CA PHE A 251 -1.57 20.00 -1.58
C PHE A 251 -1.92 19.59 -3.02
N GLY A 252 -1.68 20.50 -3.97
CA GLY A 252 -1.92 20.24 -5.39
C GLY A 252 -1.05 19.11 -5.96
N ILE A 253 0.26 19.12 -5.68
CA ILE A 253 1.17 18.04 -6.11
C ILE A 253 0.73 16.69 -5.53
N CYS A 254 0.44 16.63 -4.22
CA CYS A 254 -0.05 15.41 -3.57
C CYS A 254 -1.42 14.94 -4.10
N SER A 255 -2.21 15.87 -4.64
CA SER A 255 -3.52 15.59 -5.27
C SER A 255 -3.41 15.24 -6.76
N GLY A 256 -2.21 15.33 -7.35
CA GLY A 256 -1.97 15.01 -8.76
C GLY A 256 -2.21 16.15 -9.75
N ASP A 257 -2.23 17.41 -9.28
CA ASP A 257 -2.34 18.57 -10.15
C ASP A 257 -1.09 18.74 -11.02
N SER A 258 -1.31 19.11 -12.28
CA SER A 258 -0.22 19.45 -13.19
C SER A 258 0.42 20.79 -12.84
N ARG A 259 1.70 20.96 -13.19
CA ARG A 259 2.42 22.25 -13.06
C ARG A 259 1.62 23.45 -13.61
N ARG A 260 0.86 23.25 -14.70
CA ARG A 260 0.04 24.29 -15.32
C ARG A 260 -1.08 24.77 -14.38
N GLN A 261 -1.72 23.87 -13.65
CA GLN A 261 -2.78 24.20 -12.70
C GLN A 261 -2.23 24.93 -11.46
N LEU A 262 -0.99 24.61 -11.07
CA LEU A 262 -0.32 25.18 -9.91
C LEU A 262 0.38 26.52 -10.18
N LYS A 263 0.40 26.98 -11.43
CA LYS A 263 1.10 28.19 -11.84
C LYS A 263 0.77 29.41 -10.97
N LYS A 264 -0.51 29.61 -10.65
CA LYS A 264 -0.98 30.74 -9.82
C LYS A 264 -0.38 30.78 -8.40
N TYR A 265 0.11 29.65 -7.89
CA TYR A 265 0.78 29.59 -6.59
C TYR A 265 2.30 29.68 -6.78
N LEU A 266 2.83 28.99 -7.78
CA LEU A 266 4.26 28.97 -8.13
C LEU A 266 4.81 30.34 -8.51
N ASP A 267 4.00 31.21 -9.12
CA ASP A 267 4.41 32.57 -9.50
C ASP A 267 4.81 33.44 -8.28
N HIS A 268 4.43 33.02 -7.07
CA HIS A 268 4.78 33.69 -5.80
C HIS A 268 5.93 33.00 -5.04
N LEU A 269 6.51 31.94 -5.59
CA LEU A 269 7.55 31.12 -4.94
C LEU A 269 8.90 31.23 -5.69
N PRO A 270 10.01 30.78 -5.08
CA PRO A 270 11.30 30.68 -5.78
C PRO A 270 11.20 29.90 -7.11
N LYS A 271 12.03 30.24 -8.09
CA LYS A 271 11.94 29.68 -9.45
C LYS A 271 12.12 28.15 -9.50
N ASP A 272 12.86 27.60 -8.56
CA ASP A 272 13.14 26.18 -8.37
C ASP A 272 12.11 25.46 -7.50
N ALA A 273 11.16 26.18 -6.88
CA ALA A 273 10.20 25.63 -5.92
C ALA A 273 9.44 24.41 -6.44
N TYR A 274 8.98 24.43 -7.70
CA TYR A 274 8.25 23.29 -8.26
C TYR A 274 9.08 22.01 -8.30
N LYS A 275 10.37 22.10 -8.65
CA LYS A 275 11.26 20.94 -8.73
C LYS A 275 11.45 20.37 -7.32
N VAL A 276 11.87 21.21 -6.38
CA VAL A 276 12.12 20.82 -4.99
C VAL A 276 10.85 20.24 -4.34
N LEU A 277 9.71 20.91 -4.49
CA LEU A 277 8.44 20.42 -3.93
C LEU A 277 7.97 19.11 -4.59
N SER A 278 8.19 18.94 -5.90
CA SER A 278 7.86 17.68 -6.59
C SER A 278 8.73 16.53 -6.08
N ASP A 279 10.02 16.81 -5.85
CA ASP A 279 10.94 15.83 -5.27
C ASP A 279 10.44 15.48 -3.85
N ILE A 280 10.31 16.45 -2.93
CA ILE A 280 9.83 16.21 -1.55
C ILE A 280 8.51 15.42 -1.51
N CYS A 281 7.52 15.81 -2.33
CA CYS A 281 6.21 15.15 -2.33
C CYS A 281 6.25 13.73 -2.92
N GLY A 282 7.23 13.43 -3.77
CA GLY A 282 7.34 12.18 -4.51
C GLY A 282 8.00 11.03 -3.74
N TYR A 283 8.85 11.34 -2.74
CA TYR A 283 9.54 10.33 -1.94
C TYR A 283 8.82 10.09 -0.60
N ARG A 284 8.77 8.83 -0.17
CA ARG A 284 8.24 8.44 1.16
C ARG A 284 9.24 8.64 2.29
N HIS A 285 10.49 8.92 1.95
CA HIS A 285 11.58 9.18 2.89
C HIS A 285 12.12 10.57 2.57
N PRO A 286 12.52 11.37 3.58
CA PRO A 286 13.08 12.70 3.35
C PRO A 286 14.24 12.63 2.35
N VAL A 287 14.19 13.47 1.32
CA VAL A 287 15.20 13.50 0.25
C VAL A 287 16.43 14.29 0.71
N TYR A 288 16.19 15.27 1.58
CA TYR A 288 17.22 16.18 2.08
C TYR A 288 17.55 15.81 3.53
N ASP A 289 18.82 15.46 3.77
CA ASP A 289 19.35 15.28 5.12
C ASP A 289 19.60 16.66 5.74
N ILE A 290 18.63 17.14 6.52
CA ILE A 290 18.68 18.46 7.14
C ILE A 290 19.23 18.27 8.55
N LYS A 291 20.46 18.74 8.81
CA LYS A 291 20.94 18.94 10.17
C LYS A 291 20.17 20.10 10.80
N GLU A 292 19.26 19.78 11.70
CA GLU A 292 18.55 20.76 12.49
C GLU A 292 19.50 21.36 13.54
N GLU A 293 19.97 22.59 13.31
CA GLU A 293 20.59 23.38 14.36
C GLU A 293 19.51 24.24 15.02
N PHE A 294 19.42 24.16 16.36
CA PHE A 294 18.53 25.03 17.12
C PHE A 294 18.98 26.49 16.88
N PRO A 295 18.07 27.43 16.55
CA PRO A 295 18.46 28.82 16.31
C PRO A 295 19.21 29.37 17.53
N ARG A 296 20.45 29.85 17.32
CA ARG A 296 21.28 30.40 18.42
C ARG A 296 20.83 31.78 18.89
N GLU A 297 20.00 32.46 18.12
CA GLU A 297 19.49 33.81 18.41
C GLU A 297 17.96 33.76 18.55
N MET A 298 17.49 33.52 19.77
CA MET A 298 16.15 33.92 20.23
C MET A 298 16.33 35.08 21.22
N ASP A 299 17.11 36.09 20.86
CA ASP A 299 17.15 37.32 21.63
C ASP A 299 16.06 38.26 21.08
N GLU A 300 15.05 38.44 21.93
CA GLU A 300 13.91 39.36 21.84
C GLU A 300 12.74 38.94 20.91
N LEU A 301 11.69 38.40 21.53
CA LEU A 301 10.34 38.36 20.97
C LEU A 301 9.90 39.78 20.60
N SER A 302 9.41 39.98 19.37
CA SER A 302 8.86 41.29 19.00
C SER A 302 7.59 41.58 19.83
N PRO A 303 7.28 42.85 20.17
CA PRO A 303 6.06 43.20 20.89
C PRO A 303 4.76 42.73 20.20
N GLU A 304 4.80 42.43 18.91
CA GLU A 304 3.66 41.92 18.14
C GLU A 304 3.42 40.42 18.38
N ASP A 305 4.45 39.65 18.76
CA ASP A 305 4.35 38.20 19.03
C ASP A 305 3.68 37.89 20.37
N THR A 306 3.57 38.88 21.27
CA THR A 306 2.92 38.73 22.59
C THR A 306 1.39 38.88 22.55
N ASP A 307 0.79 39.43 21.49
CA ASP A 307 -0.67 39.59 21.38
C ASP A 307 -1.41 38.27 21.07
N ALA A 308 -0.71 37.25 20.56
CA ALA A 308 -1.34 35.97 20.20
C ALA A 308 -1.76 35.13 21.42
N MET A 309 -1.12 35.32 22.59
CA MET A 309 -1.41 34.55 23.81
C MET A 309 -2.58 35.11 24.62
N SER A 310 -3.02 36.35 24.37
CA SER A 310 -4.08 37.01 25.15
C SER A 310 -5.51 36.62 24.72
N LYS A 311 -5.68 35.89 23.61
CA LYS A 311 -6.99 35.55 23.01
C LYS A 311 -7.36 34.06 23.09
N ILE A 312 -6.70 33.29 23.96
CA ILE A 312 -6.99 31.87 24.14
C ILE A 312 -8.14 31.73 25.16
N ASP A 313 -9.36 31.57 24.66
CA ASP A 313 -10.50 31.14 25.47
C ASP A 313 -10.34 29.65 25.79
N ILE A 314 -9.87 29.36 27.01
CA ILE A 314 -9.72 27.99 27.52
C ILE A 314 -11.14 27.47 27.80
N ARG A 315 -11.74 26.79 26.83
CA ARG A 315 -12.95 26.01 27.06
C ARG A 315 -12.60 24.83 27.97
N LYS A 316 -13.06 24.89 29.22
CA LYS A 316 -13.09 23.78 30.19
C LYS A 316 -13.98 22.64 29.68
#